data_AF-A0A9Q9DSD2-F1
#
_entry.id   AF-A0A9Q9DSD2-F1
#
_cell.length_a   1.000
_cell.length_b   1.000
_cell.length_c   1.000
_cell.angle_alpha   90.00
_cell.angle_beta   90.00
_cell.angle_gamma   90.00
#
_symmetry.space_group_name_H-M   'P 1'
#
loop_
_entity.id
_entity.type
_entity.pdbx_description
1 polymer ?
#
loop_
_entity_poly.entity_id
_entity_poly.type
_entity_poly.pdbx_seq_one_letter_code
_entity_poly.pdbx_strand_id
1 'polypeptide(L)'
;MIPANFASAINVVFQSAALAAQPPAPAPATLLATAPPLAASVKASFPDPNLALLPQPFWWWQSGTVVDAILTYTTVTGDNQYEPLLQNTILSQATAGNDFLTVDATGNDDQTWWALAAATAAEVKFPESQGSVPWIDLARNVFNQQTERWGNEKKGAAGCKGGLGWKIAKGDGNDGFFYKNSISNGLMFQLAARLAKLSTTTNATAAEEAREWAEKVYDWSLHVGLVNDQYDVFDGTDEKNGCADLNHNQWSYNVGVYMYGSAVMAAQTGDAKWVQRTRGFIESANRTFVNSETGALWEAKCEGKEGDEACNSDQVSFKGLLARWLGATAEVLPEVSLDAKAIVSRAANAVLKGKLDGLGPIDAFNALEVTVASLKTQGVKGEGGMIGLKTARKARRGSF
;
A
#
# COMPACT_ATOMS: atom_id res chain seq x y z
N MET A 1 37.26 -12.02 21.48
CA MET A 1 35.96 -12.54 21.01
C MET A 1 34.90 -12.08 21.98
N ILE A 2 34.02 -11.16 21.56
CA ILE A 2 32.86 -10.78 22.36
C ILE A 2 31.86 -11.93 22.26
N PRO A 3 31.33 -12.47 23.38
CA PRO A 3 30.36 -13.55 23.34
C PRO A 3 29.14 -13.14 22.50
N ALA A 4 28.59 -14.05 21.69
CA ALA A 4 27.43 -13.78 20.83
C ALA A 4 26.23 -13.19 21.60
N ASN A 5 26.05 -13.58 22.87
CA ASN A 5 24.99 -13.06 23.75
C ASN A 5 25.19 -11.58 24.13
N PHE A 6 26.42 -11.07 24.12
CA PHE A 6 26.71 -9.65 24.37
C PHE A 6 26.44 -8.78 23.12
N ALA A 7 26.68 -9.31 21.91
CA ALA A 7 26.34 -8.59 20.67
C ALA A 7 24.82 -8.41 20.51
N SER A 8 24.03 -9.44 20.87
CA SER A 8 22.56 -9.34 20.87
C SER A 8 22.04 -8.37 21.94
N ALA A 9 22.60 -8.38 23.15
CA ALA A 9 22.20 -7.45 24.21
C ALA A 9 22.56 -5.99 23.87
N ILE A 10 23.72 -5.76 23.25
CA ILE A 10 24.15 -4.43 22.79
C ILE A 10 23.23 -3.91 21.68
N ASN A 11 22.88 -4.75 20.70
CA ASN A 11 21.93 -4.37 19.64
C ASN A 11 20.53 -4.04 20.18
N VAL A 12 20.03 -4.80 21.18
CA VAL A 12 18.75 -4.52 21.84
C VAL A 12 18.79 -3.20 22.62
N VAL A 13 19.88 -2.90 23.33
CA VAL A 13 20.04 -1.64 24.07
C VAL A 13 20.15 -0.45 23.12
N PHE A 14 20.88 -0.55 22.00
CA PHE A 14 20.95 0.52 21.00
C PHE A 14 19.62 0.73 20.24
N GLN A 15 18.89 -0.33 19.89
CA GLN A 15 17.54 -0.19 19.32
C GLN A 15 16.57 0.50 20.29
N SER A 16 16.63 0.16 21.58
CA SER A 16 15.78 0.80 22.61
C SER A 16 16.14 2.27 22.86
N ALA A 17 17.41 2.66 22.80
CA ALA A 17 17.85 4.05 22.91
C ALA A 17 17.51 4.86 21.63
N ALA A 18 17.62 4.25 20.44
CA ALA A 18 17.27 4.89 19.18
C ALA A 18 15.76 5.11 19.04
N LEU A 19 14.91 4.20 19.55
CA LEU A 19 13.46 4.40 19.67
C LEU A 19 13.10 5.51 20.68
N ALA A 20 13.82 5.61 21.80
CA ALA A 20 13.60 6.63 22.82
C ALA A 20 13.99 8.06 22.35
N ALA A 21 14.84 8.19 21.33
CA ALA A 21 15.22 9.46 20.73
C ALA A 21 14.24 9.96 19.65
N GLN A 22 13.23 9.17 19.26
CA GLN A 22 12.26 9.56 18.25
C GLN A 22 11.19 10.50 18.82
N PRO A 23 10.69 11.49 18.04
CA PRO A 23 9.59 12.30 18.50
C PRO A 23 8.36 11.41 18.77
N PRO A 24 7.61 11.66 19.86
CA PRO A 24 6.40 10.91 20.12
C PRO A 24 5.40 11.08 18.98
N ALA A 25 4.58 10.06 18.74
CA ALA A 25 3.48 10.15 17.80
C ALA A 25 2.57 11.34 18.17
N PRO A 26 2.07 12.12 17.20
CA PRO A 26 1.06 13.12 17.48
C PRO A 26 -0.17 12.51 18.17
N ALA A 27 -0.79 13.28 19.07
CA ALA A 27 -1.94 12.81 19.83
C ALA A 27 -3.10 12.41 18.88
N PRO A 28 -3.81 11.30 19.14
CA PRO A 28 -4.95 10.88 18.32
C PRO A 28 -6.00 11.96 18.13
N ALA A 29 -6.26 12.79 19.15
CA ALA A 29 -7.22 13.89 19.06
C ALA A 29 -6.81 14.95 18.03
N THR A 30 -5.51 15.27 17.94
CA THR A 30 -4.98 16.18 16.91
C THR A 30 -5.17 15.58 15.52
N LEU A 31 -4.79 14.31 15.35
CA LEU A 31 -4.91 13.62 14.06
C LEU A 31 -6.37 13.47 13.61
N LEU A 32 -7.29 13.18 14.53
CA LEU A 32 -8.73 13.11 14.27
C LEU A 32 -9.35 14.48 13.93
N ALA A 33 -8.76 15.58 14.40
CA ALA A 33 -9.15 16.93 13.99
C ALA A 33 -8.54 17.31 12.63
N THR A 34 -7.39 16.73 12.25
CA THR A 34 -6.68 17.00 11.00
C THR A 34 -7.19 16.18 9.81
N ALA A 35 -7.58 14.92 10.02
CA ALA A 35 -7.96 14.03 8.91
C ALA A 35 -9.21 14.50 8.12
N PRO A 36 -10.30 15.00 8.76
CA PRO A 36 -11.50 15.41 8.04
C PRO A 36 -11.29 16.56 7.02
N PRO A 37 -10.61 17.68 7.34
CA PRO A 37 -10.36 18.71 6.33
C PRO A 37 -9.45 18.22 5.20
N LEU A 38 -8.53 17.27 5.46
CA LEU A 38 -7.73 16.66 4.40
C LEU A 38 -8.58 15.78 3.47
N ALA A 39 -9.46 14.94 4.00
CA ALA A 39 -10.39 14.15 3.21
C ALA A 39 -11.34 15.04 2.39
N ALA A 40 -11.83 16.13 2.98
CA ALA A 40 -12.62 17.13 2.27
C ALA A 40 -11.83 17.82 1.15
N SER A 41 -10.55 18.13 1.38
CA SER A 41 -9.65 18.71 0.36
C SER A 41 -9.42 17.77 -0.82
N VAL A 42 -9.22 16.47 -0.54
CA VAL A 42 -9.15 15.44 -1.60
C VAL A 42 -10.45 15.39 -2.37
N LYS A 43 -11.61 15.33 -1.70
CA LYS A 43 -12.92 15.33 -2.37
C LYS A 43 -13.17 16.58 -3.22
N ALA A 44 -12.74 17.75 -2.76
CA ALA A 44 -12.90 19.01 -3.48
C ALA A 44 -12.13 19.05 -4.81
N SER A 45 -11.18 18.15 -5.03
CA SER A 45 -10.41 18.06 -6.27
C SER A 45 -11.14 17.33 -7.40
N PHE A 46 -12.19 16.56 -7.11
CA PHE A 46 -12.86 15.72 -8.10
C PHE A 46 -13.67 16.57 -9.09
N PRO A 47 -13.49 16.37 -10.41
CA PRO A 47 -14.31 17.05 -11.42
C PRO A 47 -15.80 16.75 -11.28
N ASP A 48 -16.14 15.49 -10.98
CA ASP A 48 -17.48 15.06 -10.63
C ASP A 48 -17.54 14.85 -9.11
N PRO A 49 -18.34 15.62 -8.36
CA PRO A 49 -18.42 15.50 -6.90
C PRO A 49 -19.01 14.17 -6.41
N ASN A 50 -19.56 13.33 -7.31
CA ASN A 50 -20.15 12.02 -7.03
C ASN A 50 -19.24 10.84 -7.41
N LEU A 51 -18.06 11.11 -7.96
CA LEU A 51 -17.07 10.08 -8.34
C LEU A 51 -15.70 10.48 -7.79
N ALA A 52 -15.06 9.59 -7.04
CA ALA A 52 -13.72 9.79 -6.49
C ALA A 52 -12.64 9.57 -7.56
N LEU A 53 -12.73 10.35 -8.65
CA LEU A 53 -11.81 10.36 -9.78
C LEU A 53 -11.02 11.68 -9.76
N LEU A 54 -9.70 11.57 -9.79
CA LEU A 54 -8.81 12.72 -9.86
C LEU A 54 -8.88 13.39 -11.24
N PRO A 55 -8.68 14.72 -11.31
CA PRO A 55 -8.58 15.43 -12.58
C PRO A 55 -7.26 15.13 -13.28
N GLN A 56 -7.18 15.47 -14.57
CA GLN A 56 -5.88 15.64 -15.23
C GLN A 56 -5.00 16.64 -14.45
N PRO A 57 -3.68 16.43 -14.37
CA PRO A 57 -2.86 15.45 -15.09
C PRO A 57 -2.68 14.11 -14.36
N PHE A 58 -3.52 13.78 -13.37
CA PHE A 58 -3.41 12.52 -12.63
C PHE A 58 -4.02 11.37 -13.41
N TRP A 59 -3.38 10.21 -13.29
CA TRP A 59 -3.78 9.01 -14.01
C TRP A 59 -4.93 8.28 -13.33
N TRP A 60 -5.66 7.48 -14.11
CA TRP A 60 -6.81 6.72 -13.63
C TRP A 60 -6.48 5.81 -12.43
N TRP A 61 -5.28 5.20 -12.42
CA TRP A 61 -4.83 4.36 -11.31
C TRP A 61 -4.70 5.10 -9.98
N GLN A 62 -4.31 6.39 -10.01
CA GLN A 62 -4.20 7.22 -8.82
C GLN A 62 -5.57 7.43 -8.17
N SER A 63 -6.63 7.47 -8.97
CA SER A 63 -8.00 7.51 -8.46
C SER A 63 -8.36 6.24 -7.68
N GLY A 64 -7.92 5.06 -8.15
CA GLY A 64 -8.05 3.80 -7.40
C GLY A 64 -7.36 3.87 -6.03
N THR A 65 -6.19 4.53 -5.95
CA THR A 65 -5.54 4.77 -4.65
C THR A 65 -6.30 5.76 -3.78
N VAL A 66 -6.88 6.83 -4.33
CA VAL A 66 -7.69 7.79 -3.57
C VAL A 66 -8.94 7.14 -3.00
N VAL A 67 -9.59 6.24 -3.74
CA VAL A 67 -10.73 5.45 -3.24
C VAL A 67 -10.33 4.65 -2.00
N ASP A 68 -9.19 3.94 -2.04
CA ASP A 68 -8.68 3.18 -0.89
C ASP A 68 -8.27 4.09 0.29
N ALA A 69 -7.75 5.30 0.01
CA ALA A 69 -7.43 6.30 1.03
C ALA A 69 -8.67 6.77 1.79
N ILE A 70 -9.73 7.15 1.06
CA ILE A 70 -10.99 7.62 1.62
C ILE A 70 -11.71 6.48 2.36
N LEU A 71 -11.65 5.25 1.83
CA LEU A 71 -12.20 4.07 2.50
C LEU A 71 -11.48 3.77 3.82
N THR A 72 -10.15 3.84 3.82
CA THR A 72 -9.35 3.67 5.05
C THR A 72 -9.62 4.81 6.03
N TYR A 73 -9.75 6.06 5.55
CA TYR A 73 -10.15 7.20 6.38
C TYR A 73 -11.52 6.96 7.03
N THR A 74 -12.53 6.57 6.26
CA THR A 74 -13.90 6.32 6.75
C THR A 74 -13.88 5.28 7.87
N THR A 75 -13.15 4.18 7.69
CA THR A 75 -13.11 3.08 8.67
C THR A 75 -12.30 3.41 9.92
N VAL A 76 -11.18 4.14 9.78
CA VAL A 76 -10.31 4.51 10.90
C VAL A 76 -10.92 5.62 11.74
N THR A 77 -11.59 6.59 11.11
CA THR A 77 -12.17 7.74 11.82
C THR A 77 -13.61 7.51 12.27
N GLY A 78 -14.38 6.69 11.53
CA GLY A 78 -15.82 6.52 11.73
C GLY A 78 -16.67 7.52 10.93
N ASP A 79 -16.07 8.27 10.02
CA ASP A 79 -16.76 9.22 9.15
C ASP A 79 -17.34 8.55 7.89
N ASN A 80 -18.64 8.24 7.96
CA ASN A 80 -19.35 7.49 6.91
C ASN A 80 -19.93 8.40 5.81
N GLN A 81 -19.69 9.72 5.83
CA GLN A 81 -20.29 10.62 4.84
C GLN A 81 -19.89 10.33 3.39
N TYR A 82 -18.76 9.64 3.20
CA TYR A 82 -18.23 9.27 1.87
C TYR A 82 -18.69 7.89 1.39
N GLU A 83 -19.51 7.16 2.15
CA GLU A 83 -19.95 5.82 1.74
C GLU A 83 -20.63 5.78 0.36
N PRO A 84 -21.60 6.67 0.05
CA PRO A 84 -22.24 6.67 -1.27
C PRO A 84 -21.26 6.99 -2.41
N LEU A 85 -20.32 7.90 -2.17
CA LEU A 85 -19.26 8.28 -3.11
C LEU A 85 -18.39 7.06 -3.44
N LEU A 86 -17.94 6.33 -2.42
CA LEU A 86 -17.09 5.15 -2.58
C LEU A 86 -17.81 4.01 -3.32
N GLN A 87 -19.04 3.68 -2.92
CA GLN A 87 -19.83 2.63 -3.58
C GLN A 87 -20.06 2.97 -5.05
N ASN A 88 -20.50 4.20 -5.35
CA ASN A 88 -20.75 4.64 -6.71
C ASN A 88 -19.48 4.59 -7.55
N THR A 89 -18.35 5.05 -7.00
CA THR A 89 -17.08 5.07 -7.72
C THR A 89 -16.59 3.66 -8.05
N ILE A 90 -16.48 2.76 -7.06
CA ILE A 90 -15.98 1.40 -7.28
C ILE A 90 -16.85 0.67 -8.31
N LEU A 91 -18.18 0.73 -8.17
CA LEU A 91 -19.08 0.03 -9.10
C LEU A 91 -19.07 0.62 -10.51
N SER A 92 -18.91 1.95 -10.65
CA SER A 92 -18.81 2.59 -11.97
C SER A 92 -17.56 2.19 -12.75
N GLN A 93 -16.47 1.83 -12.04
CA GLN A 93 -15.20 1.46 -12.65
C GLN A 93 -15.05 -0.05 -12.87
N ALA A 94 -15.93 -0.88 -12.30
CA ALA A 94 -15.82 -2.34 -12.32
C ALA A 94 -15.94 -2.97 -13.73
N THR A 95 -16.38 -2.20 -14.74
CA THR A 95 -16.74 -2.68 -16.09
C THR A 95 -17.86 -3.72 -16.08
N ALA A 96 -18.31 -4.17 -17.26
CA ALA A 96 -19.25 -5.29 -17.36
C ALA A 96 -18.62 -6.64 -16.96
N GLY A 97 -17.28 -6.73 -16.98
CA GLY A 97 -16.51 -7.91 -16.60
C GLY A 97 -16.28 -8.04 -15.10
N ASN A 98 -16.65 -7.03 -14.29
CA ASN A 98 -16.38 -6.98 -12.85
C ASN A 98 -14.88 -7.11 -12.54
N ASP A 99 -14.04 -6.45 -13.32
CA ASP A 99 -12.59 -6.66 -13.37
C ASP A 99 -11.78 -5.37 -13.48
N PHE A 100 -12.41 -4.19 -13.49
CA PHE A 100 -11.72 -2.90 -13.67
C PHE A 100 -10.86 -2.81 -14.95
N LEU A 101 -11.08 -3.66 -15.96
CA LEU A 101 -10.33 -3.62 -17.21
C LEU A 101 -10.91 -2.55 -18.15
N THR A 102 -10.80 -1.29 -17.73
CA THR A 102 -11.24 -0.12 -18.51
C THR A 102 -10.24 0.16 -19.65
N VAL A 103 -10.58 1.09 -20.55
CA VAL A 103 -9.63 1.58 -21.56
C VAL A 103 -8.43 2.32 -20.95
N ASP A 104 -8.58 2.82 -19.72
CA ASP A 104 -7.53 3.51 -18.97
C ASP A 104 -6.63 2.54 -18.18
N ALA A 105 -7.02 1.27 -18.05
CA ALA A 105 -6.22 0.21 -17.45
C ALA A 105 -5.17 -0.30 -18.45
N THR A 106 -4.19 0.53 -18.78
CA THR A 106 -3.16 0.20 -19.78
C THR A 106 -2.11 -0.79 -19.24
N GLY A 107 -1.86 -0.75 -17.93
CA GLY A 107 -0.92 -1.58 -17.20
C GLY A 107 -1.60 -2.54 -16.22
N ASN A 108 -0.89 -3.61 -15.89
CA ASN A 108 -1.33 -4.55 -14.87
C ASN A 108 -1.38 -3.86 -13.49
N ASP A 109 -0.42 -2.98 -13.20
CA ASP A 109 -0.44 -2.10 -12.03
C ASP A 109 -1.68 -1.21 -12.00
N ASP A 110 -2.00 -0.52 -13.12
CA ASP A 110 -3.19 0.34 -13.22
C ASP A 110 -4.46 -0.38 -12.74
N GLN A 111 -4.69 -1.60 -13.26
CA GLN A 111 -5.83 -2.44 -12.89
C GLN A 111 -5.79 -2.88 -11.42
N THR A 112 -4.59 -3.20 -10.89
CA THR A 112 -4.47 -3.75 -9.53
C THR A 112 -4.79 -2.73 -8.45
N TRP A 113 -4.52 -1.44 -8.67
CA TRP A 113 -4.84 -0.40 -7.68
C TRP A 113 -6.34 -0.38 -7.32
N TRP A 114 -7.20 -0.59 -8.31
CA TRP A 114 -8.64 -0.73 -8.10
C TRP A 114 -9.00 -2.04 -7.40
N ALA A 115 -8.34 -3.15 -7.75
CA ALA A 115 -8.49 -4.42 -7.05
C ALA A 115 -8.09 -4.33 -5.57
N LEU A 116 -7.04 -3.57 -5.23
CA LEU A 116 -6.64 -3.33 -3.85
C LEU A 116 -7.69 -2.54 -3.07
N ALA A 117 -8.32 -1.53 -3.70
CA ALA A 117 -9.43 -0.79 -3.08
C ALA A 117 -10.64 -1.70 -2.80
N ALA A 118 -11.00 -2.58 -3.75
CA ALA A 118 -12.04 -3.59 -3.57
C ALA A 118 -11.66 -4.61 -2.48
N ALA A 119 -10.40 -5.05 -2.42
CA ALA A 119 -9.92 -5.92 -1.35
C ALA A 119 -10.01 -5.22 0.02
N THR A 120 -9.71 -3.92 0.11
CA THR A 120 -9.86 -3.17 1.39
C THR A 120 -11.33 -3.08 1.77
N ALA A 121 -12.23 -2.81 0.82
CA ALA A 121 -13.66 -2.80 1.04
C ALA A 121 -14.16 -4.15 1.61
N ALA A 122 -13.68 -5.27 1.08
CA ALA A 122 -13.97 -6.60 1.60
C ALA A 122 -13.42 -6.82 3.03
N GLU A 123 -12.17 -6.44 3.27
CA GLU A 123 -11.50 -6.60 4.58
C GLU A 123 -12.23 -5.87 5.71
N VAL A 124 -12.74 -4.66 5.42
CA VAL A 124 -13.47 -3.83 6.39
C VAL A 124 -14.97 -4.10 6.41
N LYS A 125 -15.46 -5.05 5.60
CA LYS A 125 -16.89 -5.37 5.43
C LYS A 125 -17.71 -4.13 5.06
N PHE A 126 -17.16 -3.34 4.13
CA PHE A 126 -17.79 -2.13 3.63
C PHE A 126 -19.17 -2.46 3.04
N PRO A 127 -20.22 -1.65 3.29
CA PRO A 127 -21.58 -1.99 2.86
C PRO A 127 -21.66 -2.26 1.34
N GLU A 128 -22.33 -3.36 0.97
CA GLU A 128 -22.61 -3.73 -0.43
C GLU A 128 -24.07 -3.39 -0.78
N SER A 129 -24.32 -2.94 -2.01
CA SER A 129 -25.69 -2.70 -2.47
C SER A 129 -26.37 -4.03 -2.80
N GLN A 130 -27.68 -4.13 -2.56
CA GLN A 130 -28.40 -5.36 -2.90
C GLN A 130 -28.28 -5.67 -4.40
N GLY A 131 -27.77 -6.86 -4.72
CA GLY A 131 -27.58 -7.31 -6.10
C GLY A 131 -26.31 -6.80 -6.79
N SER A 132 -25.45 -6.02 -6.10
CA SER A 132 -24.12 -5.69 -6.62
C SER A 132 -23.17 -6.89 -6.52
N VAL A 133 -22.14 -6.88 -7.36
CA VAL A 133 -21.02 -7.82 -7.24
C VAL A 133 -20.32 -7.64 -5.89
N PRO A 134 -19.97 -8.73 -5.17
CA PRO A 134 -19.21 -8.62 -3.93
C PRO A 134 -17.84 -7.99 -4.13
N TRP A 135 -17.37 -7.19 -3.17
CA TRP A 135 -16.06 -6.51 -3.27
C TRP A 135 -14.90 -7.48 -3.44
N ILE A 136 -14.97 -8.64 -2.74
CA ILE A 136 -13.95 -9.69 -2.85
C ILE A 136 -13.91 -10.30 -4.26
N ASP A 137 -15.04 -10.37 -4.95
CA ASP A 137 -15.12 -10.96 -6.29
C ASP A 137 -14.50 -10.03 -7.34
N LEU A 138 -14.67 -8.70 -7.19
CA LEU A 138 -13.95 -7.71 -8.01
C LEU A 138 -12.42 -7.89 -7.89
N ALA A 139 -11.92 -8.00 -6.65
CA ALA A 139 -10.51 -8.22 -6.39
C ALA A 139 -10.01 -9.57 -6.94
N ARG A 140 -10.81 -10.64 -6.77
CA ARG A 140 -10.49 -11.99 -7.27
C ARG A 140 -10.45 -12.04 -8.80
N ASN A 141 -11.36 -11.36 -9.49
CA ASN A 141 -11.40 -11.35 -10.95
C ASN A 141 -10.12 -10.74 -11.54
N VAL A 142 -9.64 -9.62 -10.99
CA VAL A 142 -8.35 -9.02 -11.38
C VAL A 142 -7.20 -9.98 -11.13
N PHE A 143 -7.14 -10.58 -9.94
CA PHE A 143 -6.10 -11.53 -9.59
C PHE A 143 -6.07 -12.71 -10.58
N ASN A 144 -7.22 -13.31 -10.90
CA ASN A 144 -7.32 -14.41 -11.85
C ASN A 144 -6.79 -14.01 -13.24
N GLN A 145 -7.16 -12.83 -13.75
CA GLN A 145 -6.62 -12.33 -15.03
C GLN A 145 -5.09 -12.17 -15.00
N GLN A 146 -4.53 -11.73 -13.88
CA GLN A 146 -3.07 -11.60 -13.74
C GLN A 146 -2.37 -12.96 -13.68
N THR A 147 -2.99 -13.96 -13.03
CA THR A 147 -2.46 -15.33 -13.05
C THR A 147 -2.40 -15.90 -14.47
N GLU A 148 -3.38 -15.58 -15.32
CA GLU A 148 -3.40 -15.97 -16.72
C GLU A 148 -2.31 -15.26 -17.52
N ARG A 149 -1.99 -13.99 -17.21
CA ARG A 149 -0.96 -13.19 -17.90
C ARG A 149 0.47 -13.53 -17.47
N TRP A 150 0.66 -14.12 -16.29
CA TRP A 150 1.98 -14.37 -15.70
C TRP A 150 2.94 -15.08 -16.67
N GLY A 151 3.97 -14.34 -17.10
CA GLY A 151 5.01 -14.86 -17.99
C GLY A 151 4.55 -15.15 -19.42
N ASN A 152 3.42 -14.61 -19.89
CA ASN A 152 2.97 -14.76 -21.27
C ASN A 152 3.74 -13.87 -22.25
N GLU A 153 4.44 -12.87 -21.76
CA GLU A 153 5.14 -11.86 -22.53
C GLU A 153 6.48 -12.37 -23.10
N LYS A 154 6.66 -13.69 -23.27
CA LYS A 154 7.96 -14.32 -23.55
C LYS A 154 8.64 -13.80 -24.81
N LYS A 155 9.93 -13.47 -24.68
CA LYS A 155 10.80 -13.16 -25.82
C LYS A 155 12.15 -13.88 -25.69
N GLY A 156 12.45 -14.76 -26.65
CA GLY A 156 13.71 -15.51 -26.68
C GLY A 156 13.66 -16.85 -25.91
N ALA A 157 14.79 -17.56 -25.92
CA ALA A 157 14.87 -18.94 -25.39
C ALA A 157 15.05 -19.03 -23.86
N ALA A 158 15.52 -17.96 -23.21
CA ALA A 158 15.76 -17.93 -21.76
C ALA A 158 14.57 -17.36 -20.96
N GLY A 159 14.01 -16.23 -21.41
CA GLY A 159 12.94 -15.49 -20.74
C GLY A 159 13.20 -15.17 -19.26
N CYS A 160 12.25 -14.53 -18.58
CA CYS A 160 12.36 -14.26 -17.14
C CYS A 160 11.80 -15.37 -16.25
N LYS A 161 11.42 -16.51 -16.86
CA LYS A 161 10.81 -17.68 -16.19
C LYS A 161 9.57 -17.34 -15.36
N GLY A 162 8.87 -16.26 -15.70
CA GLY A 162 7.72 -15.73 -14.95
C GLY A 162 7.68 -14.21 -15.02
N GLY A 163 7.04 -13.61 -14.03
CA GLY A 163 6.85 -12.18 -13.91
C GLY A 163 5.67 -11.67 -14.73
N LEU A 164 4.95 -10.71 -14.19
CA LEU A 164 3.94 -9.95 -14.90
C LEU A 164 4.60 -8.78 -15.66
N GLY A 165 4.23 -8.59 -16.93
CA GLY A 165 4.60 -7.40 -17.70
C GLY A 165 3.95 -6.13 -17.14
N TRP A 166 4.56 -4.98 -17.37
CA TRP A 166 3.97 -3.70 -16.96
C TRP A 166 2.69 -3.44 -17.75
N LYS A 167 2.76 -3.42 -19.09
CA LYS A 167 1.57 -3.21 -19.94
C LYS A 167 0.79 -4.50 -20.19
N ILE A 168 -0.54 -4.38 -20.28
CA ILE A 168 -1.46 -5.50 -20.55
C ILE A 168 -1.48 -5.85 -22.04
N ALA A 169 -1.59 -4.83 -22.89
CA ALA A 169 -1.65 -5.02 -24.34
C ALA A 169 -0.26 -4.87 -24.96
N LYS A 170 0.05 -5.74 -25.92
CA LYS A 170 1.29 -5.66 -26.69
C LYS A 170 1.17 -4.63 -27.80
N GLY A 171 1.97 -3.57 -27.73
CA GLY A 171 2.16 -2.58 -28.78
C GLY A 171 3.32 -2.92 -29.71
N ASP A 172 4.21 -1.94 -29.92
CA ASP A 172 5.39 -2.05 -30.80
C ASP A 172 6.56 -2.85 -30.19
N GLY A 173 6.42 -3.24 -28.93
CA GLY A 173 7.43 -3.97 -28.17
C GLY A 173 8.40 -3.07 -27.40
N ASN A 174 8.28 -1.74 -27.42
CA ASN A 174 8.99 -0.80 -26.55
C ASN A 174 8.04 0.00 -25.64
N ASP A 175 6.76 -0.33 -25.71
CA ASP A 175 5.63 0.23 -24.98
C ASP A 175 5.55 -0.17 -23.50
N GLY A 176 6.44 -1.05 -23.04
CA GLY A 176 6.46 -1.55 -21.66
C GLY A 176 5.83 -2.92 -21.48
N PHE A 177 5.28 -3.56 -22.52
CA PHE A 177 4.73 -4.91 -22.45
C PHE A 177 5.77 -5.95 -21.98
N PHE A 178 7.01 -5.84 -22.47
CA PHE A 178 8.13 -6.72 -22.07
C PHE A 178 8.84 -6.28 -20.79
N TYR A 179 8.54 -5.08 -20.27
CA TYR A 179 9.16 -4.57 -19.05
C TYR A 179 8.50 -5.23 -17.84
N LYS A 180 9.28 -5.98 -17.07
CA LYS A 180 8.86 -6.68 -15.85
C LYS A 180 9.22 -5.81 -14.65
N ASN A 181 8.27 -5.00 -14.20
CA ASN A 181 8.52 -4.03 -13.14
C ASN A 181 8.14 -4.55 -11.74
N SER A 182 8.71 -3.95 -10.71
CA SER A 182 8.44 -4.31 -9.32
C SER A 182 7.02 -3.97 -8.89
N ILE A 183 6.42 -2.91 -9.42
CA ILE A 183 5.09 -2.50 -8.95
C ILE A 183 3.99 -3.44 -9.42
N SER A 184 3.95 -3.86 -10.70
CA SER A 184 2.94 -4.81 -11.17
C SER A 184 3.04 -6.15 -10.44
N ASN A 185 4.27 -6.64 -10.24
CA ASN A 185 4.51 -7.89 -9.51
C ASN A 185 4.25 -7.74 -8.00
N GLY A 186 4.67 -6.65 -7.38
CA GLY A 186 4.46 -6.37 -5.97
C GLY A 186 2.98 -6.20 -5.62
N LEU A 187 2.20 -5.54 -6.49
CA LEU A 187 0.75 -5.41 -6.31
C LEU A 187 0.05 -6.77 -6.44
N MET A 188 0.43 -7.59 -7.43
CA MET A 188 -0.07 -8.96 -7.58
C MET A 188 0.26 -9.80 -6.33
N PHE A 189 1.50 -9.73 -5.82
CA PHE A 189 1.93 -10.40 -4.60
C PHE A 189 1.08 -9.99 -3.39
N GLN A 190 0.91 -8.69 -3.17
CA GLN A 190 0.11 -8.17 -2.06
C GLN A 190 -1.36 -8.59 -2.18
N LEU A 191 -1.94 -8.48 -3.38
CA LEU A 191 -3.32 -8.86 -3.64
C LEU A 191 -3.54 -10.36 -3.37
N ALA A 192 -2.63 -11.21 -3.84
CA ALA A 192 -2.67 -12.66 -3.59
C ALA A 192 -2.61 -12.97 -2.08
N ALA A 193 -1.69 -12.34 -1.35
CA ALA A 193 -1.59 -12.52 0.11
C ALA A 193 -2.87 -12.11 0.84
N ARG A 194 -3.49 -10.99 0.43
CA ARG A 194 -4.76 -10.49 0.99
C ARG A 194 -5.94 -11.40 0.66
N LEU A 195 -6.05 -11.85 -0.58
CA LEU A 195 -7.10 -12.79 -1.02
C LEU A 195 -7.01 -14.14 -0.31
N ALA A 196 -5.80 -14.63 -0.05
CA ALA A 196 -5.58 -15.85 0.73
C ALA A 196 -6.18 -15.72 2.14
N LYS A 197 -5.86 -14.61 2.83
CA LYS A 197 -6.41 -14.30 4.16
C LYS A 197 -7.93 -14.12 4.13
N LEU A 198 -8.47 -13.36 3.17
CA LEU A 198 -9.91 -13.13 3.02
C LEU A 198 -10.71 -14.42 2.74
N SER A 199 -10.11 -15.37 2.04
CA SER A 199 -10.77 -16.61 1.63
C SER A 199 -10.69 -17.72 2.69
N THR A 200 -9.86 -17.57 3.72
CA THR A 200 -9.55 -18.63 4.71
C THR A 200 -10.80 -19.21 5.38
N THR A 201 -11.84 -18.42 5.61
CA THR A 201 -13.07 -18.87 6.28
C THR A 201 -14.20 -19.24 5.33
N THR A 202 -14.06 -18.99 4.03
CA THR A 202 -15.14 -19.12 3.04
C THR A 202 -14.82 -20.09 1.90
N ASN A 203 -13.55 -20.22 1.52
CA ASN A 203 -13.09 -21.11 0.46
C ASN A 203 -11.60 -21.48 0.68
N ALA A 204 -11.35 -22.64 1.29
CA ALA A 204 -10.01 -23.10 1.62
C ALA A 204 -9.12 -23.35 0.39
N THR A 205 -9.68 -23.86 -0.71
CA THR A 205 -8.92 -24.09 -1.95
C THR A 205 -8.44 -22.77 -2.56
N ALA A 206 -9.34 -21.79 -2.67
CA ALA A 206 -8.98 -20.46 -3.17
C ALA A 206 -7.97 -19.75 -2.25
N ALA A 207 -8.07 -19.98 -0.93
CA ALA A 207 -7.11 -19.45 0.04
C ALA A 207 -5.70 -20.04 -0.19
N GLU A 208 -5.61 -21.35 -0.40
CA GLU A 208 -4.33 -22.03 -0.67
C GLU A 208 -3.73 -21.56 -2.01
N GLU A 209 -4.51 -21.53 -3.08
CA GLU A 209 -4.05 -21.10 -4.41
C GLU A 209 -3.50 -19.68 -4.37
N ALA A 210 -4.22 -18.74 -3.74
CA ALA A 210 -3.75 -17.36 -3.60
C ALA A 210 -2.46 -17.27 -2.76
N ARG A 211 -2.30 -18.12 -1.74
CA ARG A 211 -1.08 -18.18 -0.93
C ARG A 211 0.11 -18.71 -1.73
N GLU A 212 -0.08 -19.78 -2.51
CA GLU A 212 0.95 -20.32 -3.40
C GLU A 212 1.40 -19.28 -4.44
N TRP A 213 0.46 -18.50 -4.98
CA TRP A 213 0.78 -17.39 -5.86
C TRP A 213 1.57 -16.29 -5.15
N ALA A 214 1.23 -15.94 -3.91
CA ALA A 214 2.00 -14.96 -3.15
C ALA A 214 3.46 -15.40 -2.94
N GLU A 215 3.71 -16.67 -2.56
CA GLU A 215 5.06 -17.24 -2.48
C GLU A 215 5.76 -17.19 -3.86
N LYS A 216 5.08 -17.65 -4.92
CA LYS A 216 5.63 -17.70 -6.27
C LYS A 216 6.05 -16.33 -6.80
N VAL A 217 5.22 -15.29 -6.63
CA VAL A 217 5.56 -13.95 -7.11
C VAL A 217 6.72 -13.35 -6.30
N TYR A 218 6.72 -13.54 -4.98
CA TYR A 218 7.81 -13.05 -4.14
C TYR A 218 9.15 -13.73 -4.47
N ASP A 219 9.16 -15.06 -4.56
CA ASP A 219 10.36 -15.82 -4.88
C ASP A 219 10.88 -15.51 -6.30
N TRP A 220 9.98 -15.23 -7.25
CA TRP A 220 10.37 -14.72 -8.56
C TRP A 220 11.07 -13.36 -8.46
N SER A 221 10.52 -12.41 -7.71
CA SER A 221 11.12 -11.07 -7.54
C SER A 221 12.50 -11.13 -6.89
N LEU A 222 12.73 -12.06 -5.96
CA LEU A 222 14.08 -12.35 -5.44
C LEU A 222 14.99 -12.95 -6.52
N HIS A 223 14.50 -13.95 -7.26
CA HIS A 223 15.31 -14.69 -8.23
C HIS A 223 15.81 -13.79 -9.37
N VAL A 224 14.98 -12.86 -9.85
CA VAL A 224 15.38 -11.89 -10.88
C VAL A 224 16.16 -10.70 -10.31
N GLY A 225 16.31 -10.60 -8.98
CA GLY A 225 17.08 -9.55 -8.32
C GLY A 225 16.36 -8.22 -8.13
N LEU A 226 15.05 -8.15 -8.37
CA LEU A 226 14.25 -6.94 -8.10
C LEU A 226 14.20 -6.61 -6.61
N VAL A 227 14.23 -7.63 -5.75
CA VAL A 227 14.43 -7.50 -4.30
C VAL A 227 15.82 -8.03 -3.98
N ASN A 228 16.68 -7.20 -3.39
CA ASN A 228 18.04 -7.60 -3.00
C ASN A 228 18.11 -8.09 -1.53
N ASP A 229 19.29 -8.54 -1.10
CA ASP A 229 19.55 -9.02 0.26
C ASP A 229 19.40 -7.94 1.35
N GLN A 230 19.42 -6.66 0.97
CA GLN A 230 19.21 -5.51 1.85
C GLN A 230 17.75 -5.04 1.85
N TYR A 231 16.86 -5.79 1.19
CA TYR A 231 15.45 -5.49 1.01
C TYR A 231 15.19 -4.15 0.28
N ASP A 232 16.17 -3.65 -0.47
CA ASP A 232 15.92 -2.62 -1.47
C ASP A 232 15.08 -3.24 -2.60
N VAL A 233 14.18 -2.44 -3.18
CA VAL A 233 13.33 -2.86 -4.28
C VAL A 233 13.59 -1.98 -5.50
N PHE A 234 14.22 -2.56 -6.52
CA PHE A 234 14.54 -1.90 -7.78
C PHE A 234 13.32 -1.82 -8.70
N ASP A 235 13.33 -0.92 -9.68
CA ASP A 235 12.15 -0.56 -10.46
C ASP A 235 11.67 -1.67 -11.39
N GLY A 236 12.59 -2.38 -12.04
CA GLY A 236 12.22 -3.39 -13.02
C GLY A 236 13.38 -3.96 -13.81
N THR A 237 13.03 -4.84 -14.73
CA THR A 237 13.93 -5.54 -15.64
C THR A 237 13.18 -5.85 -16.95
N ASP A 238 13.81 -6.41 -17.97
CA ASP A 238 13.20 -6.58 -19.29
C ASP A 238 13.25 -8.04 -19.78
N GLU A 239 12.12 -8.57 -20.23
CA GLU A 239 12.03 -9.90 -20.82
C GLU A 239 12.94 -10.06 -22.06
N LYS A 240 13.21 -8.97 -22.80
CA LYS A 240 14.02 -8.99 -24.03
C LYS A 240 15.46 -9.44 -23.81
N ASN A 241 16.04 -9.19 -22.63
CA ASN A 241 17.41 -9.60 -22.29
C ASN A 241 17.42 -10.76 -21.29
N GLY A 242 16.28 -11.43 -21.08
CA GLY A 242 16.16 -12.52 -20.11
C GLY A 242 16.26 -12.04 -18.66
N CYS A 243 15.80 -10.82 -18.39
CA CYS A 243 15.90 -10.17 -17.08
C CYS A 243 17.34 -10.00 -16.56
N ALA A 244 18.32 -9.84 -17.46
CA ALA A 244 19.72 -9.74 -17.09
C ALA A 244 20.09 -8.39 -16.45
N ASP A 245 19.46 -7.32 -16.93
CA ASP A 245 19.75 -5.95 -16.47
C ASP A 245 18.61 -5.41 -15.60
N LEU A 246 18.97 -4.73 -14.50
CA LEU A 246 18.03 -4.11 -13.59
C LEU A 246 18.03 -2.59 -13.73
N ASN A 247 16.85 -2.00 -13.77
CA ASN A 247 16.66 -0.58 -13.50
C ASN A 247 16.71 -0.36 -11.98
N HIS A 248 17.85 0.14 -11.49
CA HIS A 248 18.12 0.30 -10.06
C HIS A 248 17.45 1.53 -9.41
N ASN A 249 16.53 2.20 -10.12
CA ASN A 249 15.70 3.22 -9.49
C ASN A 249 14.92 2.61 -8.33
N GLN A 250 14.83 3.35 -7.22
CA GLN A 250 14.06 2.95 -6.05
C GLN A 250 12.95 3.95 -5.82
N TRP A 251 11.75 3.43 -5.57
CA TRP A 251 10.53 4.20 -5.34
C TRP A 251 9.87 3.72 -4.06
N SER A 252 9.34 4.64 -3.26
CA SER A 252 8.86 4.30 -1.91
C SER A 252 7.72 3.28 -1.91
N TYR A 253 6.85 3.33 -2.92
CA TYR A 253 5.76 2.36 -3.09
C TYR A 253 6.25 0.94 -3.43
N ASN A 254 7.42 0.77 -4.06
CA ASN A 254 7.95 -0.55 -4.40
C ASN A 254 8.40 -1.26 -3.12
N VAL A 255 9.12 -0.59 -2.21
CA VAL A 255 9.42 -1.20 -0.92
C VAL A 255 8.16 -1.40 -0.08
N GLY A 256 7.22 -0.46 -0.12
CA GLY A 256 5.99 -0.51 0.66
C GLY A 256 5.06 -1.67 0.27
N VAL A 257 4.94 -1.98 -1.03
CA VAL A 257 4.05 -3.03 -1.52
C VAL A 257 4.50 -4.43 -1.08
N TYR A 258 5.81 -4.70 -1.13
CA TYR A 258 6.39 -5.96 -0.66
C TYR A 258 6.41 -6.05 0.87
N MET A 259 6.60 -4.93 1.57
CA MET A 259 6.51 -4.86 3.03
C MET A 259 5.13 -5.33 3.52
N TYR A 260 4.05 -4.75 2.97
CA TYR A 260 2.70 -5.08 3.43
C TYR A 260 2.27 -6.48 2.99
N GLY A 261 2.57 -6.90 1.76
CA GLY A 261 2.31 -8.28 1.34
C GLY A 261 3.02 -9.31 2.24
N SER A 262 4.27 -9.05 2.63
CA SER A 262 5.01 -9.90 3.57
C SER A 262 4.38 -9.92 4.95
N ALA A 263 3.87 -8.78 5.42
CA ALA A 263 3.20 -8.68 6.72
C ALA A 263 1.89 -9.48 6.75
N VAL A 264 1.12 -9.45 5.65
CA VAL A 264 -0.10 -10.26 5.49
C VAL A 264 0.24 -11.75 5.41
N MET A 265 1.31 -12.13 4.72
CA MET A 265 1.80 -13.51 4.70
C MET A 265 2.25 -13.99 6.08
N ALA A 266 2.97 -13.17 6.84
CA ALA A 266 3.37 -13.48 8.21
C ALA A 266 2.15 -13.72 9.11
N ALA A 267 1.17 -12.81 9.06
CA ALA A 267 -0.02 -12.89 9.91
C ALA A 267 -0.92 -14.11 9.61
N GLN A 268 -0.93 -14.61 8.37
CA GLN A 268 -1.75 -15.78 8.01
C GLN A 268 -1.02 -17.12 8.15
N THR A 269 0.31 -17.15 7.97
CA THR A 269 1.08 -18.41 7.97
C THR A 269 1.77 -18.69 9.31
N GLY A 270 2.10 -17.64 10.09
CA GLY A 270 2.95 -17.76 11.26
C GLY A 270 4.41 -18.10 10.96
N ASP A 271 4.83 -18.10 9.68
CA ASP A 271 6.21 -18.42 9.29
C ASP A 271 7.15 -17.23 9.59
N ALA A 272 8.20 -17.51 10.37
CA ALA A 272 9.20 -16.53 10.78
C ALA A 272 9.91 -15.86 9.60
N LYS A 273 10.02 -16.52 8.43
CA LYS A 273 10.64 -15.93 7.24
C LYS A 273 9.91 -14.66 6.81
N TRP A 274 8.58 -14.64 6.90
CA TRP A 274 7.77 -13.51 6.49
C TRP A 274 7.90 -12.33 7.46
N VAL A 275 8.02 -12.60 8.76
CA VAL A 275 8.33 -11.57 9.76
C VAL A 275 9.71 -10.92 9.50
N GLN A 276 10.72 -11.73 9.20
CA GLN A 276 12.06 -11.24 8.86
C GLN A 276 12.04 -10.38 7.60
N ARG A 277 11.35 -10.84 6.54
CA ARG A 277 11.16 -10.08 5.30
C ARG A 277 10.48 -8.73 5.58
N THR A 278 9.39 -8.71 6.34
CA THR A 278 8.70 -7.46 6.71
C THR A 278 9.63 -6.49 7.46
N ARG A 279 10.40 -6.98 8.45
CA ARG A 279 11.34 -6.14 9.19
C ARG A 279 12.41 -5.55 8.27
N GLY A 280 12.97 -6.36 7.37
CA GLY A 280 13.92 -5.91 6.36
C GLY A 280 13.39 -4.80 5.46
N PHE A 281 12.15 -4.93 4.98
CA PHE A 281 11.51 -3.87 4.18
C PHE A 281 11.24 -2.58 4.98
N ILE A 282 10.89 -2.68 6.27
CA ILE A 282 10.76 -1.50 7.15
C ILE A 282 12.11 -0.79 7.28
N GLU A 283 13.20 -1.53 7.47
CA GLU A 283 14.55 -0.97 7.56
C GLU A 283 15.00 -0.31 6.25
N SER A 284 14.70 -0.94 5.11
CA SER A 284 14.92 -0.37 3.78
C SER A 284 14.13 0.93 3.56
N ALA A 285 12.84 0.92 3.90
CA ALA A 285 11.99 2.11 3.82
C ALA A 285 12.51 3.25 4.70
N ASN A 286 12.96 2.93 5.92
CA ASN A 286 13.52 3.91 6.84
C ASN A 286 14.83 4.52 6.32
N ARG A 287 15.71 3.69 5.75
CA ARG A 287 17.02 4.11 5.23
C ARG A 287 16.89 5.03 4.02
N THR A 288 15.95 4.73 3.12
CA THR A 288 15.90 5.36 1.80
C THR A 288 14.83 6.46 1.72
N PHE A 289 13.65 6.25 2.29
CA PHE A 289 12.46 7.08 2.05
C PHE A 289 12.00 7.89 3.26
N VAL A 290 12.86 8.03 4.28
CA VAL A 290 12.65 8.95 5.40
C VAL A 290 13.73 10.02 5.38
N ASN A 291 13.34 11.28 5.28
CA ASN A 291 14.27 12.40 5.35
C ASN A 291 14.84 12.48 6.77
N SER A 292 16.17 12.37 6.89
CA SER A 292 16.85 12.31 8.19
C SER A 292 16.77 13.60 9.01
N GLU A 293 16.56 14.76 8.36
CA GLU A 293 16.49 16.07 9.00
C GLU A 293 15.07 16.40 9.47
N THR A 294 14.08 16.17 8.60
CA THR A 294 12.68 16.57 8.86
C THR A 294 11.84 15.44 9.43
N GLY A 295 12.23 14.18 9.20
CA GLY A 295 11.44 13.01 9.50
C GLY A 295 10.29 12.74 8.52
N ALA A 296 10.15 13.56 7.48
CA ALA A 296 9.12 13.39 6.45
C ALA A 296 9.40 12.16 5.57
N LEU A 297 8.34 11.55 5.04
CA LEU A 297 8.50 10.62 3.91
C LEU A 297 8.82 11.41 2.64
N TRP A 298 9.75 10.89 1.83
CA TRP A 298 10.22 11.58 0.63
C TRP A 298 10.60 10.61 -0.48
N GLU A 299 10.54 11.06 -1.73
CA GLU A 299 11.06 10.32 -2.89
C GLU A 299 12.52 10.67 -3.16
N ALA A 300 13.44 9.85 -2.64
CA ALA A 300 14.88 10.10 -2.68
C ALA A 300 15.45 10.40 -4.07
N LYS A 301 14.81 9.90 -5.13
CA LYS A 301 15.26 10.07 -6.51
C LYS A 301 14.90 11.43 -7.10
N CYS A 302 13.77 12.04 -6.74
CA CYS A 302 13.19 13.16 -7.49
C CYS A 302 12.74 14.34 -6.63
N GLU A 303 12.50 14.14 -5.33
CA GLU A 303 11.97 15.19 -4.48
C GLU A 303 13.02 16.23 -4.12
N GLY A 304 12.66 17.52 -4.27
CA GLY A 304 13.59 18.64 -4.13
C GLY A 304 14.44 18.92 -5.37
N LYS A 305 14.25 18.17 -6.47
CA LYS A 305 14.86 18.45 -7.77
C LYS A 305 13.95 19.32 -8.65
N GLU A 306 14.53 19.89 -9.70
CA GLU A 306 13.85 20.78 -10.65
C GLU A 306 13.90 20.21 -12.09
N GLY A 307 13.03 20.73 -12.96
CA GLY A 307 12.99 20.35 -14.38
C GLY A 307 12.68 18.87 -14.59
N ASP A 308 13.40 18.22 -15.52
CA ASP A 308 13.18 16.82 -15.90
C ASP A 308 13.59 15.81 -14.82
N GLU A 309 14.27 16.26 -13.76
CA GLU A 309 14.62 15.42 -12.61
C GLU A 309 13.62 15.51 -11.46
N ALA A 310 12.68 16.46 -11.52
CA ALA A 310 11.62 16.62 -10.52
C ALA A 310 10.64 15.44 -10.59
N CYS A 311 9.94 15.20 -9.48
CA CYS A 311 8.92 14.15 -9.45
C CYS A 311 7.80 14.45 -10.45
N ASN A 312 7.44 13.45 -11.26
CA ASN A 312 6.29 13.55 -12.16
C ASN A 312 4.95 13.30 -11.43
N SER A 313 3.83 13.34 -12.16
CA SER A 313 2.48 13.19 -11.59
C SER A 313 2.24 11.84 -10.90
N ASP A 314 2.94 10.78 -11.28
CA ASP A 314 2.89 9.48 -10.59
C ASP A 314 3.67 9.55 -9.27
N GLN A 315 4.94 9.93 -9.37
CA GLN A 315 5.94 9.81 -8.31
C GLN A 315 5.58 10.63 -7.07
N VAL A 316 4.90 11.77 -7.25
CA VAL A 316 4.47 12.62 -6.12
C VAL A 316 3.55 11.90 -5.14
N SER A 317 2.85 10.84 -5.55
CA SER A 317 1.88 10.11 -4.71
C SER A 317 2.48 8.90 -3.97
N PHE A 318 3.68 8.45 -4.34
CA PHE A 318 4.24 7.18 -3.84
C PHE A 318 4.46 7.18 -2.32
N LYS A 319 4.92 8.29 -1.76
CA LYS A 319 5.13 8.44 -0.30
C LYS A 319 3.85 8.22 0.51
N GLY A 320 2.69 8.60 -0.01
CA GLY A 320 1.40 8.36 0.64
C GLY A 320 1.10 6.87 0.70
N LEU A 321 1.40 6.15 -0.37
CA LEU A 321 1.22 4.69 -0.46
C LEU A 321 2.17 3.97 0.52
N LEU A 322 3.42 4.42 0.63
CA LEU A 322 4.33 3.92 1.66
C LEU A 322 3.75 4.14 3.07
N ALA A 323 3.21 5.33 3.37
CA ALA A 323 2.59 5.60 4.66
C ALA A 323 1.42 4.66 4.95
N ARG A 324 0.51 4.48 3.96
CA ARG A 324 -0.62 3.54 4.05
C ARG A 324 -0.16 2.17 4.49
N TRP A 325 0.82 1.64 3.79
CA TRP A 325 1.32 0.28 3.98
C TRP A 325 2.14 0.12 5.25
N LEU A 326 2.81 1.16 5.74
CA LEU A 326 3.42 1.16 7.08
C LEU A 326 2.33 1.06 8.16
N GLY A 327 1.27 1.86 8.05
CA GLY A 327 0.14 1.84 8.99
C GLY A 327 -0.60 0.50 8.98
N ALA A 328 -0.82 -0.07 7.80
CA ALA A 328 -1.46 -1.39 7.65
C ALA A 328 -0.56 -2.53 8.15
N THR A 329 0.75 -2.46 7.90
CA THR A 329 1.75 -3.40 8.44
C THR A 329 1.74 -3.41 9.96
N ALA A 330 1.73 -2.22 10.58
CA ALA A 330 1.68 -2.08 12.04
C ALA A 330 0.41 -2.64 12.68
N GLU A 331 -0.72 -2.63 11.96
CA GLU A 331 -1.99 -3.21 12.41
C GLU A 331 -2.02 -4.73 12.26
N VAL A 332 -1.51 -5.26 11.15
CA VAL A 332 -1.63 -6.68 10.82
C VAL A 332 -0.56 -7.55 11.50
N LEU A 333 0.62 -6.99 11.81
CA LEU A 333 1.75 -7.72 12.39
C LEU A 333 2.30 -6.99 13.63
N PRO A 334 1.79 -7.31 14.83
CA PRO A 334 2.18 -6.65 16.08
C PRO A 334 3.69 -6.67 16.38
N GLU A 335 4.41 -7.71 15.96
CA GLU A 335 5.85 -7.90 16.22
C GLU A 335 6.76 -6.83 15.59
N VAL A 336 6.27 -6.12 14.56
CA VAL A 336 6.99 -5.04 13.87
C VAL A 336 6.30 -3.69 14.03
N SER A 337 5.22 -3.63 14.83
CA SER A 337 4.36 -2.46 14.95
C SER A 337 5.12 -1.23 15.47
N LEU A 338 6.04 -1.42 16.43
CA LEU A 338 6.86 -0.33 16.95
C LEU A 338 7.83 0.25 15.91
N ASP A 339 8.37 -0.60 15.03
CA ASP A 339 9.32 -0.18 14.00
C ASP A 339 8.61 0.66 12.92
N ALA A 340 7.46 0.17 12.43
CA ALA A 340 6.62 0.92 11.49
C ALA A 340 6.08 2.22 12.12
N LYS A 341 5.63 2.17 13.37
CA LYS A 341 5.15 3.34 14.12
C LYS A 341 6.23 4.41 14.26
N ALA A 342 7.50 4.03 14.43
CA ALA A 342 8.59 5.00 14.54
C ALA A 342 8.72 5.86 13.28
N ILE A 343 8.61 5.24 12.09
CA ILE A 343 8.63 5.96 10.80
C ILE A 343 7.40 6.86 10.67
N VAL A 344 6.21 6.30 10.87
CA VAL A 344 4.94 7.01 10.70
C VAL A 344 4.81 8.19 11.68
N SER A 345 5.33 8.06 12.90
CA SER A 345 5.31 9.13 13.90
C SER A 345 6.13 10.34 13.46
N ARG A 346 7.31 10.12 12.87
CA ARG A 346 8.13 11.21 12.31
C ARG A 346 7.41 11.88 11.13
N ALA A 347 6.87 11.08 10.21
CA ALA A 347 6.15 11.58 9.05
C ALA A 347 4.92 12.42 9.45
N ALA A 348 4.13 11.94 10.42
CA ALA A 348 2.96 12.65 10.90
C ALA A 348 3.30 13.97 11.61
N ASN A 349 4.40 14.00 12.37
CA ASN A 349 4.91 15.26 12.94
C ASN A 349 5.35 16.24 11.85
N ALA A 350 5.95 15.77 10.74
CA ALA A 350 6.31 16.62 9.62
C ALA A 350 5.07 17.20 8.91
N VAL A 351 4.03 16.39 8.69
CA VAL A 351 2.74 16.85 8.14
C VAL A 351 2.14 17.96 9.01
N LEU A 352 2.08 17.78 10.33
CA LEU A 352 1.49 18.77 11.25
C LEU A 352 2.30 20.07 11.40
N LYS A 353 3.59 20.06 11.04
CA LYS A 353 4.42 21.27 10.97
C LYS A 353 4.22 22.03 9.65
N GLY A 354 3.74 21.35 8.62
CA GLY A 354 3.51 21.91 7.29
C GLY A 354 2.23 22.75 7.20
N LYS A 355 2.06 23.40 6.04
CA LYS A 355 0.82 24.09 5.69
C LYS A 355 -0.22 23.07 5.24
N LEU A 356 -1.42 23.10 5.82
CA LEU A 356 -2.50 22.15 5.52
C LEU A 356 -3.68 22.79 4.77
N ASP A 357 -3.75 24.12 4.71
CA ASP A 357 -4.76 24.85 3.95
C ASP A 357 -4.32 25.06 2.48
N GLY A 358 -5.27 24.85 1.57
CA GLY A 358 -5.05 25.06 0.13
C GLY A 358 -4.09 24.04 -0.52
N LEU A 359 -3.98 22.85 0.06
CA LEU A 359 -3.19 21.75 -0.53
C LEU A 359 -3.75 21.34 -1.90
N GLY A 360 -2.85 21.02 -2.82
CA GLY A 360 -3.22 20.37 -4.07
C GLY A 360 -3.74 18.94 -3.85
N PRO A 361 -4.31 18.29 -4.88
CA PRO A 361 -4.97 16.99 -4.73
C PRO A 361 -4.05 15.91 -4.15
N ILE A 362 -2.83 15.80 -4.66
CA ILE A 362 -1.85 14.79 -4.20
C ILE A 362 -1.23 15.16 -2.85
N ASP A 363 -1.02 16.44 -2.55
CA ASP A 363 -0.52 16.85 -1.25
C ASP A 363 -1.54 16.56 -0.14
N ALA A 364 -2.82 16.83 -0.40
CA ALA A 364 -3.91 16.48 0.50
C ALA A 364 -4.03 14.96 0.67
N PHE A 365 -3.89 14.18 -0.41
CA PHE A 365 -3.86 12.72 -0.40
C PHE A 365 -2.70 12.18 0.46
N ASN A 366 -1.48 12.66 0.23
CA ASN A 366 -0.30 12.24 0.99
C ASN A 366 -0.42 12.57 2.48
N ALA A 367 -0.88 13.78 2.79
CA ALA A 367 -1.12 14.20 4.18
C ALA A 367 -2.21 13.35 4.85
N LEU A 368 -3.28 13.01 4.12
CA LEU A 368 -4.35 12.12 4.61
C LEU A 368 -3.80 10.74 4.92
N GLU A 369 -3.04 10.14 4.00
CA GLU A 369 -2.43 8.82 4.17
C GLU A 369 -1.52 8.75 5.40
N VAL A 370 -0.62 9.73 5.56
CA VAL A 370 0.27 9.79 6.72
C VAL A 370 -0.52 9.98 8.02
N THR A 371 -1.55 10.83 8.01
CA THR A 371 -2.40 11.08 9.18
C THR A 371 -3.16 9.82 9.59
N VAL A 372 -3.78 9.13 8.62
CA VAL A 372 -4.53 7.89 8.84
C VAL A 372 -3.62 6.74 9.25
N ALA A 373 -2.44 6.59 8.63
CA ALA A 373 -1.44 5.62 9.05
C ALA A 373 -1.03 5.84 10.52
N SER A 374 -0.85 7.09 10.94
CA SER A 374 -0.53 7.41 12.34
C SER A 374 -1.65 7.02 13.31
N LEU A 375 -2.91 7.25 12.93
CA LEU A 375 -4.06 6.77 13.69
C LEU A 375 -4.07 5.23 13.80
N LYS A 376 -3.81 4.52 12.69
CA LYS A 376 -3.74 3.04 12.68
C LYS A 376 -2.65 2.50 13.60
N THR A 377 -1.44 3.06 13.57
CA THR A 377 -0.32 2.65 14.47
C THR A 377 -0.60 2.91 15.95
N GLN A 378 -1.62 3.72 16.26
CA GLN A 378 -2.08 4.00 17.61
C GLN A 378 -3.32 3.18 18.00
N GLY A 379 -3.77 2.26 17.13
CA GLY A 379 -4.91 1.39 17.39
C GLY A 379 -6.26 2.11 17.33
N VAL A 380 -6.32 3.28 16.70
CA VAL A 380 -7.58 4.03 16.53
C VAL A 380 -8.47 3.30 15.54
N LYS A 381 -9.74 3.11 15.93
CA LYS A 381 -10.80 2.54 15.11
C LYS A 381 -12.07 3.35 15.33
N GLY A 382 -12.72 3.75 14.25
CA GLY A 382 -13.96 4.51 14.27
C GLY A 382 -15.16 3.64 14.66
N GLU A 383 -16.24 4.28 15.10
CA GLU A 383 -17.51 3.60 15.41
C GLU A 383 -18.71 4.49 15.04
N GLY A 384 -19.64 3.92 14.27
CA GLY A 384 -21.04 4.38 14.22
C GLY A 384 -21.29 5.78 13.65
N GLY A 385 -20.58 6.18 12.58
CA GLY A 385 -20.86 7.44 11.88
C GLY A 385 -20.45 8.70 12.65
N MET A 386 -19.71 8.56 13.76
CA MET A 386 -19.15 9.66 14.52
C MET A 386 -17.63 9.58 14.51
N ILE A 387 -16.98 10.71 14.22
CA ILE A 387 -15.52 10.83 14.29
C ILE A 387 -15.07 10.70 15.75
N GLY A 388 -14.30 9.67 16.09
CA GLY A 388 -13.81 9.54 17.45
C GLY A 388 -13.12 8.22 17.79
N LEU A 389 -12.45 8.22 18.95
CA LEU A 389 -11.94 6.99 19.56
C LEU A 389 -13.11 6.15 20.06
N LYS A 390 -13.02 4.83 19.90
CA LYS A 390 -13.80 3.89 20.71
C LYS A 390 -13.55 4.20 22.18
N THR A 391 -14.50 4.84 22.86
CA THR A 391 -14.49 4.85 24.31
C THR A 391 -14.77 3.41 24.72
N ALA A 392 -13.78 2.75 25.32
CA ALA A 392 -14.07 1.55 26.10
C ALA A 392 -15.16 1.96 27.10
N ARG A 393 -16.41 1.58 26.82
CA ARG A 393 -17.54 1.88 27.69
C ARG A 393 -17.16 1.28 29.03
N LYS A 394 -16.77 2.15 29.95
CA LYS A 394 -16.30 1.78 31.29
C LYS A 394 -17.39 0.90 31.87
N ALA A 395 -17.08 -0.37 32.11
CA ALA A 395 -17.95 -1.24 32.89
C ALA A 395 -18.04 -0.63 34.30
N ARG A 396 -19.02 0.27 34.47
CA ARG A 396 -19.44 0.83 35.73
C ARG A 396 -20.95 1.01 35.65
N ARG A 397 -21.66 -0.06 36.02
CA ARG A 397 -22.48 -0.08 37.24
C ARG A 397 -23.30 -1.36 37.29
N GLY A 398 -23.08 -2.09 38.37
CA GLY A 398 -23.93 -3.14 38.90
C GLY A 398 -23.56 -3.30 40.36
N SER A 399 -23.96 -2.32 41.17
CA SER A 399 -23.91 -2.36 42.63
C SER A 399 -25.20 -2.98 43.13
N PHE A 400 -25.09 -4.07 43.90
CA PHE A 400 -25.79 -4.32 45.16
C PHE A 400 -24.98 -5.33 45.98
#